data_AF-A0A925T0G7-F1
#
_entry.id   AF-A0A925T0G7-F1
#
_cell.length_a   1.000
_cell.length_b   1.000
_cell.length_c   1.000
_cell.angle_alpha   90.00
_cell.angle_beta   90.00
_cell.angle_gamma   90.00
#
_symmetry.space_group_name_H-M   'P 1'
#
loop_
_entity.id
_entity.type
_entity.pdbx_description
1 polymer ?
#
loop_
_entity_poly.entity_id
_entity_poly.type
_entity_poly.pdbx_seq_one_letter_code
_entity_poly.pdbx_strand_id
1 'polypeptide(L)'
;MSGSDSGIDRREILKGAASAFGAALWSRALHAQDTADPATQTRMRADTLWYTRPADEWVQALPIGNGRIGAMVFGGIASDRLQLNEDTFFAGGPYDPTNPAAR
;
A
#
# COMPACT_ATOMS: atom_id res chain seq x y z
N MET A 1 -33.17 -18.44 57.66
CA MET A 1 -33.02 -17.70 56.39
C MET A 1 -31.71 -18.15 55.79
N SER A 2 -31.70 -19.30 55.11
CA SER A 2 -31.91 -19.48 53.66
C SER A 2 -30.74 -18.98 52.83
N GLY A 3 -30.15 -19.88 52.03
CA GLY A 3 -29.41 -19.51 50.82
C GLY A 3 -27.97 -20.02 50.72
N SER A 4 -27.82 -21.32 50.50
CA SER A 4 -26.71 -21.89 49.74
C SER A 4 -26.81 -21.41 48.29
N ASP A 5 -25.74 -20.91 47.68
CA ASP A 5 -25.49 -21.21 46.26
C ASP A 5 -24.01 -21.09 45.87
N SER A 6 -23.43 -22.26 45.63
CA SER A 6 -22.14 -22.50 44.98
C SER A 6 -22.33 -22.45 43.47
N GLY A 7 -21.99 -21.32 42.85
CA GLY A 7 -22.09 -21.12 41.40
C GLY A 7 -20.73 -20.73 40.81
N ILE A 8 -20.04 -21.74 40.28
CA ILE A 8 -18.99 -21.71 39.25
C ILE A 8 -18.56 -20.29 38.80
N ASP A 9 -17.35 -19.89 39.20
CA ASP A 9 -16.77 -18.61 38.84
C ASP A 9 -16.34 -18.61 37.36
N ARG A 10 -16.54 -17.48 36.69
CA ARG A 10 -16.38 -17.29 35.21
C ARG A 10 -14.99 -17.62 34.68
N ARG A 11 -14.04 -17.88 35.59
CA ARG A 11 -12.62 -18.15 35.35
C ARG A 11 -12.31 -19.64 35.13
N GLU A 12 -13.26 -20.54 35.40
CA GLU A 12 -13.14 -21.99 35.15
C GLU A 12 -13.57 -22.41 33.72
N ILE A 13 -14.38 -21.61 33.02
CA ILE A 13 -14.91 -21.98 31.68
C ILE A 13 -13.91 -21.71 30.53
N LEU A 14 -12.82 -20.99 30.77
CA LEU A 14 -11.76 -20.80 29.75
C LEU A 14 -10.54 -21.71 29.94
N LYS A 15 -10.71 -22.83 30.65
CA LYS A 15 -9.71 -23.90 30.77
C LYS A 15 -10.31 -25.25 30.37
N GLY A 16 -10.67 -25.41 29.10
CA GLY A 16 -11.07 -26.72 28.61
C GLY A 16 -11.28 -26.83 27.11
N ALA A 17 -10.46 -27.68 26.49
CA ALA A 17 -10.67 -28.38 25.22
C ALA A 17 -10.28 -27.70 23.89
N ALA A 18 -8.99 -27.80 23.56
CA ALA A 18 -8.56 -28.29 22.24
C ALA A 18 -7.21 -29.01 22.36
N SER A 19 -7.30 -30.24 22.87
CA SER A 19 -6.53 -31.42 22.45
C SER A 19 -5.39 -31.19 21.43
N ALA A 20 -4.16 -31.09 21.94
CA ALA A 20 -2.95 -31.87 21.64
C ALA A 20 -2.62 -32.44 20.22
N PHE A 21 -3.33 -32.13 19.13
CA PHE A 21 -2.99 -32.58 17.77
C PHE A 21 -2.84 -31.45 16.73
N GLY A 22 -3.21 -30.20 17.06
CA GLY A 22 -3.07 -29.06 16.15
C GLY A 22 -1.87 -28.15 16.42
N ALA A 23 -1.38 -28.08 17.66
CA ALA A 23 -0.45 -27.02 18.10
C ALA A 23 0.89 -27.00 17.33
N ALA A 24 1.40 -28.15 16.89
CA ALA A 24 2.63 -28.19 16.09
C ALA A 24 2.44 -27.70 14.64
N LEU A 25 1.21 -27.75 14.12
CA LEU A 25 0.88 -27.26 12.78
C LEU A 25 0.53 -25.76 12.78
N TRP A 26 -0.02 -25.22 13.88
CA TRP A 26 -0.22 -23.77 14.01
C TRP A 26 1.11 -23.02 14.13
N SER A 27 2.16 -23.63 14.70
CA SER A 27 3.49 -23.00 14.84
C SER A 27 4.28 -22.90 13.52
N ARG A 28 4.05 -23.79 12.54
CA ARG A 28 4.71 -23.70 11.22
C ARG A 28 3.94 -22.85 10.21
N ALA A 29 2.61 -22.80 10.30
CA ALA A 29 1.80 -21.99 9.39
C ALA A 29 1.96 -20.48 9.65
N LEU A 30 2.21 -20.08 10.91
CA LEU A 30 2.52 -18.69 11.27
C LEU A 30 3.97 -18.29 10.95
N HIS A 31 4.83 -19.26 10.59
CA HIS A 31 6.25 -19.06 10.26
C HIS A 31 6.56 -19.40 8.79
N ALA A 32 5.57 -19.33 7.88
CA ALA A 32 5.87 -19.12 6.47
C ALA A 32 6.43 -17.69 6.30
N GLN A 33 7.64 -17.51 6.83
CA GLN A 33 8.47 -16.34 6.62
C GLN A 33 8.92 -16.42 5.18
N ASP A 34 8.43 -15.47 4.41
CA ASP A 34 8.86 -15.15 3.06
C ASP A 34 10.36 -15.42 2.89
N THR A 35 10.73 -16.55 2.28
CA THR A 35 12.12 -16.90 1.95
C THR A 35 12.60 -16.08 0.76
N ALA A 36 12.30 -14.78 0.76
CA ALA A 36 12.86 -13.84 -0.16
C ALA A 36 14.31 -13.61 0.24
N ASP A 37 15.23 -13.90 -0.68
CA ASP A 37 16.67 -13.68 -0.52
C ASP A 37 16.96 -12.31 0.13
N PRO A 38 17.71 -12.25 1.25
CA PRO A 38 18.00 -11.00 1.96
C PRO A 38 18.65 -9.93 1.06
N ALA A 39 19.36 -10.33 0.00
CA ALA A 39 19.91 -9.39 -0.99
C ALA A 39 18.80 -8.73 -1.84
N THR A 40 17.75 -9.48 -2.17
CA THR A 40 16.58 -8.98 -2.91
C THR A 40 15.77 -8.01 -2.06
N GLN A 41 15.58 -8.29 -0.77
CA GLN A 41 14.89 -7.37 0.16
C GLN A 41 15.64 -6.05 0.36
N THR A 42 16.98 -6.09 0.38
CA THR A 42 17.81 -4.90 0.52
C THR A 42 17.73 -4.00 -0.71
N ARG A 43 17.73 -4.59 -1.92
CA ARG A 43 17.49 -3.83 -3.17
C ARG A 43 16.10 -3.23 -3.23
N MET A 44 15.06 -3.99 -2.86
CA MET A 44 13.68 -3.48 -2.86
C MET A 44 13.55 -2.22 -2.01
N ARG A 45 14.20 -2.17 -0.84
CA ARG A 45 14.18 -0.97 0.01
C ARG A 45 14.98 0.20 -0.56
N ALA A 46 16.05 -0.05 -1.32
CA ALA A 46 16.85 1.00 -1.92
C ALA A 46 16.14 1.67 -3.11
N ASP A 47 15.35 0.91 -3.87
CA ASP A 47 14.66 1.41 -5.08
C ASP A 47 13.19 1.83 -4.83
N THR A 48 12.76 1.85 -3.56
CA THR A 48 11.39 2.23 -3.20
C THR A 48 11.34 3.64 -2.62
N LEU A 49 10.50 4.49 -3.19
CA LEU A 49 10.11 5.76 -2.59
C LEU A 49 8.86 5.55 -1.73
N TRP A 50 8.97 5.83 -0.43
CA TRP A 50 7.87 5.67 0.53
C TRP A 50 7.71 6.92 1.40
N TYR A 51 6.47 7.34 1.62
CA TYR A 51 6.11 8.51 2.41
C TYR A 51 5.02 8.17 3.42
N THR A 52 5.07 8.78 4.60
CA THR A 52 4.13 8.50 5.70
C THR A 52 2.91 9.43 5.69
N ARG A 53 2.83 10.36 4.73
CA ARG A 53 1.74 11.34 4.61
C ARG A 53 1.34 11.51 3.14
N PRO A 54 0.06 11.77 2.85
CA PRO A 54 -0.39 12.16 1.52
C PRO A 54 0.32 13.42 1.01
N ALA A 55 0.38 13.59 -0.30
CA ALA A 55 0.85 14.82 -0.93
C ALA A 55 -0.20 15.93 -0.82
N ASP A 56 0.22 17.13 -0.41
CA ASP A 56 -0.62 18.33 -0.45
C ASP A 56 -0.44 19.08 -1.79
N GLU A 57 0.79 19.06 -2.30
CA GLU A 57 1.21 19.76 -3.53
C GLU A 57 1.64 18.79 -4.64
N TRP A 58 1.55 19.24 -5.89
CA TRP A 58 1.90 18.43 -7.06
C TRP A 58 3.33 17.89 -7.03
N VAL A 59 4.29 18.69 -6.56
CA VAL A 59 5.71 18.31 -6.49
C VAL A 59 6.00 17.18 -5.48
N GLN A 60 5.04 16.89 -4.60
CA GLN A 60 5.13 15.82 -3.59
C GLN A 60 4.45 14.53 -4.06
N ALA A 61 3.63 14.60 -5.11
CA ALA A 61 2.91 13.45 -5.63
C ALA A 61 3.86 12.51 -6.39
N LEU A 62 3.53 11.22 -6.38
CA LEU A 62 4.36 10.18 -6.98
C LEU A 62 4.07 10.03 -8.48
N PRO A 63 5.08 10.17 -9.37
CA PRO A 63 4.89 9.98 -10.80
C PRO A 63 4.85 8.49 -11.16
N ILE A 64 3.88 8.11 -11.98
CA ILE A 64 3.79 6.80 -12.64
C ILE A 64 3.47 7.00 -14.12
N GLY A 65 3.91 6.08 -14.99
CA GLY A 65 3.57 6.15 -16.40
C GLY A 65 4.19 5.05 -17.25
N ASN A 66 3.69 4.91 -18.48
CA ASN A 66 4.15 3.92 -19.46
C ASN A 66 4.80 4.53 -20.71
N GLY A 67 5.17 5.82 -20.63
CA GLY A 67 5.73 6.59 -21.73
C GLY A 67 4.69 7.36 -22.56
N ARG A 68 3.45 6.86 -22.65
CA ARG A 68 2.34 7.54 -23.35
C ARG A 68 1.40 8.24 -22.38
N ILE A 69 0.99 7.51 -21.33
CA ILE A 69 0.13 8.02 -20.27
C ILE A 69 0.96 8.12 -19.00
N GLY A 70 0.81 9.26 -18.30
CA GLY A 70 1.39 9.50 -16.99
C GLY A 70 0.31 9.86 -15.98
N ALA A 71 0.60 9.61 -14.70
CA ALA A 71 -0.22 10.09 -13.61
C ALA A 71 0.62 10.54 -12.42
N MET A 72 0.10 11.50 -11.67
CA MET A 72 0.64 11.93 -10.38
C MET A 72 -0.32 11.48 -9.27
N VAL A 73 0.18 10.62 -8.38
CA VAL A 73 -0.60 10.00 -7.29
C VAL A 73 -0.42 10.81 -6.01
N PHE A 74 -1.52 11.31 -5.43
CA PHE A 74 -1.48 12.12 -4.20
C PHE A 74 -1.59 11.28 -2.91
N GLY A 75 -2.26 10.12 -2.96
CA GLY A 75 -2.38 9.21 -1.81
C GLY A 75 -3.35 9.69 -0.73
N GLY A 76 -4.40 10.42 -1.13
CA GLY A 76 -5.39 10.96 -0.19
C GLY A 76 -6.18 9.86 0.53
N ILE A 77 -6.38 9.99 1.85
CA ILE A 77 -6.94 8.91 2.70
C ILE A 77 -8.45 8.72 2.47
N ALA A 78 -9.22 9.81 2.49
CA ALA A 78 -10.68 9.75 2.32
C ALA A 78 -11.09 9.82 0.84
N SER A 79 -10.31 10.54 0.04
CA SER A 79 -10.47 10.67 -1.40
C SER A 79 -9.10 10.87 -2.00
N ASP A 80 -8.76 10.03 -2.98
CA ASP A 80 -7.50 10.15 -3.69
C ASP A 80 -7.65 11.00 -4.95
N ARG A 81 -6.58 11.71 -5.30
CA ARG A 81 -6.48 12.50 -6.51
C ARG A 81 -5.39 11.92 -7.38
N LEU A 82 -5.77 11.54 -8.59
CA LEU A 82 -4.87 11.11 -9.65
C LEU A 82 -4.93 12.17 -10.75
N GLN A 83 -3.87 12.96 -10.89
CA GLN A 83 -3.76 13.84 -12.05
C GLN A 83 -3.22 13.03 -13.22
N LEU A 84 -3.82 13.16 -14.41
CA LEU A 84 -3.43 12.40 -15.60
C LEU A 84 -2.80 13.32 -16.64
N ASN A 85 -1.78 12.81 -17.34
CA ASN A 85 -1.14 13.42 -18.49
C ASN A 85 -1.12 12.43 -19.68
N GLU A 86 -1.21 12.95 -20.90
CA GLU A 86 -1.00 12.21 -22.14
C GLU A 86 0.05 12.91 -22.99
N ASP A 87 0.96 12.13 -23.56
CA ASP A 87 2.19 12.59 -24.21
C ASP A 87 1.98 13.43 -25.47
N THR A 88 0.84 13.31 -26.15
CA THR A 88 0.51 14.04 -27.37
C THR A 88 -0.52 15.16 -27.16
N PHE A 89 -1.01 15.34 -25.94
CA PHE A 89 -2.01 16.34 -25.61
C PHE A 89 -1.40 17.72 -25.46
N PHE A 90 -1.18 18.37 -26.59
CA PHE A 90 -0.71 19.75 -26.67
C PHE A 90 -1.78 20.68 -27.24
N ALA A 91 -1.74 21.94 -26.81
CA ALA A 91 -2.55 22.98 -27.41
C ALA A 91 -1.95 23.43 -28.76
N GLY A 92 -2.82 23.76 -29.71
CA GLY A 92 -2.44 24.21 -31.04
C GLY A 92 -2.67 23.16 -32.13
N GLY A 93 -2.13 23.42 -33.31
CA GLY A 93 -2.19 22.54 -34.46
C GLY A 93 -1.02 22.81 -35.40
N PRO A 94 -0.95 22.14 -36.57
CA PRO A 94 0.09 22.39 -37.55
C PRO A 94 0.17 23.89 -37.89
N TYR A 95 1.34 24.49 -37.69
CA TYR A 95 1.59 25.88 -38.01
C TYR A 95 2.99 26.02 -38.64
N ASP A 96 3.15 27.01 -39.51
CA ASP A 96 4.45 27.35 -40.09
C ASP A 96 5.12 28.44 -39.25
N PRO A 97 6.22 28.14 -38.53
CA PRO A 97 6.94 29.12 -37.74
C PRO A 97 7.87 30.02 -38.58
N THR A 98 7.95 29.82 -39.90
CA THR A 98 8.91 30.51 -40.76
C THR A 98 8.62 32.01 -40.78
N ASN A 99 9.60 32.81 -40.37
CA ASN A 99 9.56 34.26 -40.52
C ASN A 99 10.15 34.67 -41.89
N PRO A 100 9.33 35.09 -42.87
CA PRO A 100 9.82 35.45 -44.21
C PRO A 100 10.68 36.73 -44.24
N ALA A 101 10.74 37.49 -43.15
CA ALA A 101 11.54 38.71 -43.05
C ALA A 101 12.98 38.48 -42.55
N ALA A 102 13.32 37.28 -42.08
CA ALA A 102 14.69 36.92 -41.76
C ALA A 102 15.44 36.60 -43.07
N ARG A 103 16.38 37.46 -43.46
CA ARG A 103 17.30 37.26 -44.60
C ARG A 103 18.74 37.30 -44.12
#